data_AF-A0AAW2YNK6-F1
#
_entry.id   AF-A0AAW2YNK6-F1
#
_cell.length_a   1.000
_cell.length_b   1.000
_cell.length_c   1.000
_cell.angle_alpha   90.00
_cell.angle_beta   90.00
_cell.angle_gamma   90.00
#
_symmetry.space_group_name_H-M   'P 1'
#
loop_
_entity.id
_entity.type
_entity.pdbx_description
1 polymer ?
#
loop_
_entity_poly.entity_id
_entity_poly.type
_entity_poly.pdbx_seq_one_letter_code
_entity_poly.pdbx_strand_id
1 'polypeptide(L)'
;MPEGNEQQPQTTDDVEKKEDDADEKERLKMISEWDRTANERRELRKSNLEAHKNRPDASFFKTLDSNINKNTKFVKRVRSFAELQTDQKRLIVPEMQKLNLRRYIEELVQAIVAIPMQSSDIPIIAQVISSLHQFYAEFSESIVKSIIQSCVNANSILDLSKFSVVLLLITELHLVGMHLDFSTIYNLVKGLIFKEQDKRTMAVLSSILLFLNMHGDELLVLEHSSDTARLRAQHRAFSKNTSHAVISDAESKQMRDLINNFQQHLCNKLYKDYLDLKQMEEDKHADLMSGVESKSDKTTYDRANRSWFKLYVSTKELSDLMNKELPQNLEQALDRYNESISEALSKSESKRDRSNSDLFEDEESRSFYEDVLDLESILKDTHGADENGMSSVVTSVDKESDDTNNSTEAISTRVEKLMNTLNKSCMSRALMTQWILEFSQVNTKSSRKKLVRTMFAVNRTSLELLPHYSRLVAILSTQYKDVPQQLVASLEDEFNKLFNQKDQIKIETKVKNIRFISELTKFKILPPQTTLSLLDKCLNDFRHHNIDVACHLLETCGRFLYVNKDTHEKTV
;
A
#
# COMPACT_ATOMS: atom_id res chain seq x y z
N MET A 1 60.99 6.85 -5.00
CA MET A 1 60.07 7.24 -3.92
C MET A 1 59.08 8.23 -4.49
N PRO A 2 57.79 7.90 -4.45
CA PRO A 2 56.88 8.75 -3.68
C PRO A 2 55.97 7.94 -2.75
N GLU A 3 55.49 8.66 -1.75
CA GLU A 3 54.91 8.22 -0.49
C GLU A 3 53.55 7.51 -0.66
N GLY A 4 53.42 6.38 0.02
CA GLY A 4 52.14 5.70 0.23
C GLY A 4 51.31 6.46 1.26
N ASN A 5 50.13 6.90 0.85
CA ASN A 5 49.14 7.51 1.72
C ASN A 5 48.37 6.38 2.41
N GLU A 6 48.83 5.94 3.59
CA GLU A 6 48.10 5.02 4.45
C GLU A 6 46.84 5.71 4.98
N GLN A 7 45.68 5.36 4.43
CA GLN A 7 44.39 5.64 5.07
C GLN A 7 44.28 4.76 6.31
N GLN A 8 44.34 5.38 7.49
CA GLN A 8 44.05 4.71 8.76
C GLN A 8 42.63 4.10 8.72
N PRO A 9 42.45 2.86 9.21
CA PRO A 9 41.14 2.24 9.30
C PRO A 9 40.27 2.97 10.33
N GLN A 10 39.06 3.38 9.93
CA GLN A 10 38.04 3.89 10.85
C GLN A 10 37.74 2.83 11.92
N THR A 11 37.93 3.18 13.19
CA THR A 11 37.68 2.30 14.34
C THR A 11 36.19 1.98 14.48
N THR A 12 35.87 0.77 14.93
CA THR A 12 34.50 0.28 15.16
C THR A 12 33.65 1.22 16.03
N ASP A 13 34.27 1.89 17.00
CA ASP A 13 33.63 2.89 17.86
C ASP A 13 33.11 4.14 17.11
N ASP A 14 33.73 4.51 15.98
CA ASP A 14 33.28 5.63 15.15
C ASP A 14 32.16 5.24 14.19
N VAL A 15 31.96 3.93 13.98
CA VAL A 15 30.87 3.36 13.18
C VAL A 15 29.63 3.18 14.06
N GLU A 16 29.80 2.60 15.26
CA GLU A 16 28.71 2.49 16.26
C GLU A 16 28.19 3.86 16.70
N LYS A 17 29.05 4.84 16.97
CA LYS A 17 28.60 6.22 17.27
C LYS A 17 27.82 6.87 16.12
N LYS A 18 28.20 6.60 14.87
CA LYS A 18 27.49 7.14 13.69
C LYS A 18 26.17 6.43 13.43
N GLU A 19 26.04 5.16 13.82
CA GLU A 19 24.81 4.37 13.77
C GLU A 19 23.82 4.85 14.84
N ASP A 20 24.28 5.02 16.09
CA ASP A 20 23.49 5.63 17.16
C ASP A 20 23.02 7.05 16.78
N ASP A 21 23.90 7.86 16.17
CA ASP A 21 23.55 9.21 15.69
C ASP A 21 22.54 9.20 14.52
N ALA A 22 22.54 8.15 13.68
CA ALA A 22 21.63 8.04 12.53
C ALA A 22 20.22 7.58 12.94
N ASP A 23 20.14 6.57 13.82
CA ASP A 23 18.88 6.11 14.41
C ASP A 23 18.26 7.21 15.28
N GLU A 24 19.07 7.95 16.03
CA GLU A 24 18.61 9.12 16.78
C GLU A 24 18.09 10.22 15.83
N LYS A 25 18.76 10.45 14.69
CA LYS A 25 18.31 11.42 13.69
C LYS A 25 16.98 11.02 13.04
N GLU A 26 16.73 9.74 12.81
CA GLU A 26 15.43 9.26 12.32
C GLU A 26 14.33 9.41 13.37
N ARG A 27 14.61 9.04 14.62
CA ARG A 27 13.71 9.27 15.76
C ARG A 27 13.34 10.75 15.89
N LEU A 28 14.33 11.64 15.81
CA LEU A 28 14.12 13.09 15.87
C LEU A 28 13.28 13.61 14.69
N LYS A 29 13.44 13.06 13.48
CA LYS A 29 12.59 13.41 12.33
C LYS A 29 11.14 13.00 12.57
N MET A 30 10.90 11.78 13.05
CA MET A 30 9.55 11.29 13.35
C MET A 30 8.88 12.15 14.43
N ILE A 31 9.61 12.46 15.51
CA ILE A 31 9.14 13.36 16.57
C ILE A 31 8.81 14.73 15.99
N SER A 32 9.68 15.30 15.17
CA SER A 32 9.46 16.61 14.54
C SER A 32 8.24 16.62 13.62
N GLU A 33 7.97 15.54 12.89
CA GLU A 33 6.77 15.43 12.04
C GLU A 33 5.50 15.35 12.89
N TRP A 34 5.50 14.55 13.96
CA TRP A 34 4.39 14.48 14.90
C TRP A 34 4.14 15.80 15.62
N ASP A 35 5.19 16.51 16.02
CA ASP A 35 5.08 17.84 16.64
C ASP A 35 4.47 18.84 15.68
N ARG A 36 4.90 18.82 14.41
CA ARG A 36 4.30 19.66 13.37
C ARG A 36 2.81 19.38 13.21
N THR A 37 2.41 18.12 13.05
CA THR A 37 1.00 17.75 12.89
C THR A 37 0.17 18.11 14.12
N ALA A 38 0.71 17.91 15.33
CA ALA A 38 0.05 18.31 16.57
C ALA A 38 -0.12 19.84 16.69
N ASN A 39 0.89 20.61 16.28
CA ASN A 39 0.82 22.07 16.24
C ASN A 39 -0.21 22.56 15.21
N GLU A 40 -0.25 21.99 14.00
CA GLU A 40 -1.25 22.30 12.98
C GLU A 40 -2.68 22.04 13.50
N ARG A 41 -2.91 20.89 14.16
CA ARG A 41 -4.19 20.59 14.81
C ARG A 41 -4.54 21.61 15.89
N ARG A 42 -3.57 22.05 16.70
CA ARG A 42 -3.79 23.03 17.78
C ARG A 42 -4.22 24.40 17.24
N GLU A 43 -3.56 24.88 16.20
CA GLU A 43 -3.89 26.16 15.55
C GLU A 43 -5.29 26.11 14.89
N LEU A 44 -5.60 25.01 14.21
CA LEU A 44 -6.94 24.78 13.66
C LEU A 44 -7.99 24.70 14.76
N ARG A 45 -7.71 23.99 15.86
CA ARG A 45 -8.62 23.88 17.00
C ARG A 45 -8.96 25.24 17.58
N LYS A 46 -7.94 26.07 17.84
CA LYS A 46 -8.15 27.43 18.33
C LYS A 46 -9.05 28.23 17.39
N SER A 47 -8.74 28.20 16.09
CA SER A 47 -9.49 28.92 15.06
C SER A 47 -10.94 28.44 14.94
N ASN A 48 -11.17 27.13 15.04
CA ASN A 48 -12.50 26.52 14.96
C ASN A 48 -13.34 26.86 16.21
N LEU A 49 -12.78 26.75 17.42
CA LEU A 49 -13.50 27.11 18.65
C LEU A 49 -13.91 28.60 18.67
N GLU A 50 -13.08 29.47 18.11
CA GLU A 50 -13.35 30.91 18.01
C GLU A 50 -14.16 31.31 16.76
N ALA A 51 -14.49 30.38 15.86
CA ALA A 51 -15.15 30.66 14.59
C ALA A 51 -16.46 31.46 14.76
N HIS A 52 -17.26 31.13 15.77
CA HIS A 52 -18.52 31.83 16.04
C HIS A 52 -18.33 33.34 16.33
N LYS A 53 -17.16 33.76 16.83
CA LYS A 53 -16.82 35.18 17.10
C LYS A 53 -16.15 35.85 15.90
N ASN A 54 -15.30 35.09 15.19
CA ASN A 54 -14.39 35.63 14.17
C ASN A 54 -14.90 35.48 12.73
N ARG A 55 -16.09 34.89 12.53
CA ARG A 55 -16.71 34.75 11.19
C ARG A 55 -16.82 36.10 10.48
N PRO A 56 -16.48 36.17 9.18
CA PRO A 56 -16.61 37.42 8.44
C PRO A 56 -18.06 37.90 8.33
N ASP A 57 -18.25 39.22 8.35
CA ASP A 57 -19.56 39.84 8.21
C ASP A 57 -20.01 39.92 6.74
N ALA A 58 -21.25 40.38 6.50
CA ALA A 58 -21.78 40.51 5.14
C ALA A 58 -21.00 41.50 4.27
N SER A 59 -20.26 42.45 4.86
CA SER A 59 -19.46 43.43 4.10
C SER A 59 -18.23 42.77 3.49
N PHE A 60 -17.56 41.88 4.24
CA PHE A 60 -16.43 41.10 3.76
C PHE A 60 -16.81 40.21 2.57
N PHE A 61 -17.98 39.55 2.59
CA PHE A 61 -18.39 38.69 1.47
C PHE A 61 -18.63 39.44 0.16
N LYS A 62 -18.88 40.76 0.21
CA LYS A 62 -19.00 41.59 -1.00
C LYS A 62 -17.65 41.80 -1.71
N THR A 63 -16.53 41.64 -1.01
CA THR A 63 -15.18 41.77 -1.59
C THR A 63 -14.71 40.48 -2.26
N LEU A 64 -15.39 39.36 -2.02
CA LEU A 64 -15.04 38.05 -2.56
C LEU A 64 -15.67 37.80 -3.92
N ASP A 65 -15.05 36.93 -4.71
CA ASP A 65 -15.48 36.65 -6.07
C ASP A 65 -16.76 35.78 -6.09
N SER A 66 -17.85 36.36 -6.57
CA SER A 66 -19.18 35.71 -6.67
C SER A 66 -19.46 35.15 -8.08
N ASN A 67 -18.44 35.05 -8.94
CA ASN A 67 -18.59 34.54 -10.30
C ASN A 67 -19.07 33.07 -10.28
N ILE A 68 -20.22 32.82 -10.89
CA ILE A 68 -20.88 31.49 -10.92
C ILE A 68 -19.95 30.43 -11.51
N ASN A 69 -19.23 30.74 -12.58
CA ASN A 69 -18.34 29.77 -13.23
C ASN A 69 -17.16 29.40 -12.34
N LYS A 70 -16.57 30.37 -11.62
CA LYS A 70 -15.45 30.10 -10.70
C LYS A 70 -15.90 29.28 -9.50
N ASN A 71 -17.01 29.67 -8.86
CA ASN A 71 -17.57 28.93 -7.72
C ASN A 71 -17.98 27.51 -8.12
N THR A 72 -18.65 27.34 -9.27
CA THR A 72 -19.03 26.00 -9.77
C THR A 72 -17.80 25.14 -10.09
N LYS A 73 -16.74 25.72 -10.66
CA LYS A 73 -15.47 25.02 -10.89
C LYS A 73 -14.81 24.59 -9.58
N PHE A 74 -14.82 25.46 -8.57
CA PHE A 74 -14.29 25.15 -7.25
C PHE A 74 -15.03 23.97 -6.60
N VAL A 75 -16.37 23.97 -6.62
CA VAL A 75 -17.18 22.84 -6.10
C VAL A 75 -16.84 21.54 -6.82
N LYS A 76 -16.72 21.55 -8.15
CA LYS A 76 -16.30 20.37 -8.93
C LYS A 76 -14.90 19.90 -8.54
N ARG A 77 -13.97 20.83 -8.30
CA ARG A 77 -12.61 20.51 -7.86
C ARG A 77 -12.57 19.87 -6.47
N VAL A 78 -13.41 20.34 -5.53
CA VAL A 78 -13.58 19.69 -4.23
C VAL A 78 -14.17 18.29 -4.38
N ARG A 79 -15.13 18.08 -5.28
CA ARG A 79 -15.69 16.75 -5.55
C ARG A 79 -14.64 15.79 -6.10
N SER A 80 -13.80 16.25 -7.02
CA SER A 80 -12.68 15.49 -7.60
C SER A 80 -11.40 15.55 -6.75
N PHE A 81 -11.50 15.80 -5.44
CA PHE A 81 -10.33 15.97 -4.56
C PHE A 81 -9.34 14.80 -4.65
N ALA A 82 -9.84 13.57 -4.74
CA ALA A 82 -9.02 12.36 -4.80
C ALA A 82 -8.14 12.28 -6.06
N GLU A 83 -8.51 12.98 -7.14
CA GLU A 83 -7.78 12.99 -8.42
C GLU A 83 -6.62 14.02 -8.42
N LEU A 84 -6.55 14.88 -7.39
CA LEU A 84 -5.56 15.96 -7.33
C LEU A 84 -4.22 15.47 -6.77
N GLN A 85 -3.13 16.06 -7.27
CA GLN A 85 -1.80 15.89 -6.70
C GLN A 85 -1.68 16.60 -5.34
N THR A 86 -0.74 16.18 -4.49
CA THR A 86 -0.54 16.72 -3.13
C THR A 86 -0.40 18.25 -3.11
N ASP A 87 0.38 18.83 -4.02
CA ASP A 87 0.55 20.29 -4.10
C ASP A 87 -0.74 21.01 -4.51
N GLN A 88 -1.53 20.39 -5.39
CA GLN A 88 -2.83 20.92 -5.81
C GLN A 88 -3.89 20.84 -4.70
N LYS A 89 -3.82 19.81 -3.83
CA LYS A 89 -4.67 19.66 -2.65
C LYS A 89 -4.41 20.77 -1.63
N ARG A 90 -3.14 21.14 -1.41
CA ARG A 90 -2.74 22.25 -0.50
C ARG A 90 -3.26 23.63 -0.93
N LEU A 91 -3.53 23.82 -2.23
CA LEU A 91 -4.03 25.08 -2.78
C LEU A 91 -5.55 25.29 -2.61
N ILE A 92 -6.29 24.27 -2.16
CA ILE A 92 -7.76 24.36 -2.05
C ILE A 92 -8.19 25.40 -1.02
N VAL A 93 -7.58 25.41 0.17
CA VAL A 93 -7.91 26.39 1.22
C VAL A 93 -7.62 27.83 0.77
N PRO A 94 -6.42 28.17 0.24
CA PRO A 94 -6.15 29.50 -0.31
C PRO A 94 -7.09 29.94 -1.43
N GLU A 95 -7.56 29.01 -2.28
CA GLU A 95 -8.53 29.31 -3.34
C GLU A 95 -9.93 29.57 -2.76
N MET A 96 -10.37 28.74 -1.80
CA MET A 96 -11.63 28.88 -1.09
C MET A 96 -11.81 30.28 -0.48
N GLN A 97 -10.75 30.78 0.17
CA GLN A 97 -10.77 32.08 0.87
C GLN A 97 -10.96 33.29 -0.06
N LYS A 98 -10.82 33.11 -1.38
CA LYS A 98 -11.00 34.17 -2.39
C LYS A 98 -12.41 34.18 -3.00
N LEU A 99 -13.22 33.15 -2.72
CA LEU A 99 -14.51 32.92 -3.36
C LEU A 99 -15.67 33.16 -2.38
N ASN A 100 -16.76 33.75 -2.88
CA ASN A 100 -17.99 33.86 -2.12
C ASN A 100 -18.87 32.61 -2.32
N LEU A 101 -18.72 31.64 -1.42
CA LEU A 101 -19.37 30.32 -1.52
C LEU A 101 -20.71 30.24 -0.77
N ARG A 102 -21.26 31.37 -0.28
CA ARG A 102 -22.52 31.37 0.51
C ARG A 102 -23.69 30.68 -0.19
N ARG A 103 -23.74 30.71 -1.53
CA ARG A 103 -24.80 30.08 -2.34
C ARG A 103 -24.52 28.63 -2.73
N TYR A 104 -23.39 28.07 -2.28
CA TYR A 104 -22.87 26.77 -2.72
C TYR A 104 -22.64 25.81 -1.53
N ILE A 105 -23.13 26.14 -0.33
CA ILE A 105 -22.85 25.40 0.90
C ILE A 105 -23.37 23.96 0.81
N GLU A 106 -24.60 23.77 0.34
CA GLU A 106 -25.18 22.43 0.17
C GLU A 106 -24.40 21.61 -0.87
N GLU A 107 -24.04 22.21 -2.00
CA GLU A 107 -23.26 21.55 -3.03
C GLU A 107 -21.84 21.20 -2.57
N LEU A 108 -21.25 22.02 -1.69
CA LEU A 108 -19.97 21.74 -1.05
C LEU A 108 -20.08 20.58 -0.06
N VAL A 109 -21.13 20.53 0.76
CA VAL A 109 -21.40 19.39 1.65
C VAL A 109 -21.52 18.10 0.82
N GLN A 110 -22.31 18.12 -0.25
CA GLN A 110 -22.47 16.99 -1.15
C GLN A 110 -21.16 16.64 -1.89
N ALA A 111 -20.36 17.64 -2.27
CA ALA A 111 -19.06 17.42 -2.90
C ALA A 111 -18.08 16.72 -1.95
N ILE A 112 -18.00 17.14 -0.69
CA ILE A 112 -17.12 16.55 0.33
C ILE A 112 -17.55 15.12 0.65
N VAL A 113 -18.85 14.88 0.80
CA VAL A 113 -19.40 13.54 1.06
C VAL A 113 -19.14 12.57 -0.09
N ALA A 114 -19.07 13.07 -1.33
CA ALA A 114 -18.81 12.27 -2.52
C ALA A 114 -17.33 11.93 -2.74
N ILE A 115 -16.39 12.49 -1.96
CA ILE A 115 -14.95 12.22 -2.12
C ILE A 115 -14.67 10.74 -1.80
N PRO A 116 -13.99 9.99 -2.69
CA PRO A 116 -13.46 8.67 -2.35
C PRO A 116 -12.20 8.86 -1.48
N MET A 117 -12.41 9.10 -0.19
CA MET A 117 -11.35 9.47 0.76
C MET A 117 -10.33 8.34 0.96
N GLN A 118 -9.06 8.72 1.11
CA GLN A 118 -7.96 7.87 1.56
C GLN A 118 -7.49 8.34 2.94
N SER A 119 -6.87 7.47 3.74
CA SER A 119 -6.36 7.83 5.07
C SER A 119 -5.32 8.97 5.02
N SER A 120 -4.48 9.00 3.98
CA SER A 120 -3.48 10.05 3.74
C SER A 120 -4.07 11.43 3.44
N ASP A 121 -5.33 11.47 3.00
CA ASP A 121 -6.02 12.70 2.62
C ASP A 121 -6.77 13.36 3.78
N ILE A 122 -7.00 12.62 4.87
CA ILE A 122 -7.79 13.07 6.02
C ILE A 122 -7.31 14.41 6.61
N PRO A 123 -6.01 14.65 6.83
CA PRO A 123 -5.56 15.93 7.40
C PRO A 123 -5.89 17.13 6.52
N ILE A 124 -5.75 16.99 5.20
CA ILE A 124 -6.03 18.08 4.25
C ILE A 124 -7.53 18.30 4.10
N ILE A 125 -8.33 17.22 4.07
CA ILE A 125 -9.79 17.32 4.04
C ILE A 125 -10.29 18.01 5.31
N ALA A 126 -9.74 17.68 6.49
CA ALA A 126 -10.07 18.34 7.75
C ALA A 126 -9.72 19.84 7.73
N GLN A 127 -8.62 20.24 7.07
CA GLN A 127 -8.30 21.67 6.86
C GLN A 127 -9.34 22.37 5.98
N VAL A 128 -9.78 21.74 4.88
CA VAL A 128 -10.83 22.29 4.01
C VAL A 128 -12.14 22.46 4.77
N ILE A 129 -12.57 21.43 5.52
CA ILE A 129 -13.78 21.47 6.34
C ILE A 129 -13.67 22.53 7.44
N SER A 130 -12.52 22.64 8.11
CA SER A 130 -12.26 23.66 9.13
C SER A 130 -12.35 25.07 8.55
N SER A 131 -11.78 25.30 7.37
CA SER A 131 -11.85 26.62 6.72
C SER A 131 -13.28 26.99 6.32
N LEU A 132 -14.07 26.03 5.83
CA LEU A 132 -15.50 26.23 5.56
C LEU A 132 -16.28 26.52 6.85
N HIS A 133 -16.01 25.80 7.94
CA HIS A 133 -16.61 26.03 9.26
C HIS A 133 -16.33 27.45 9.82
N GLN A 134 -15.10 27.93 9.61
CA GLN A 134 -14.64 29.25 10.04
C GLN A 134 -15.29 30.40 9.24
N PHE A 135 -15.70 30.16 8.00
CA PHE A 135 -16.32 31.18 7.14
C PHE A 135 -17.86 31.12 7.15
N TYR A 136 -18.44 29.92 7.22
CA TYR A 136 -19.86 29.69 6.94
C TYR A 136 -20.52 28.94 8.11
N ALA A 137 -21.44 29.62 8.81
CA ALA A 137 -22.14 29.02 9.96
C ALA A 137 -22.97 27.78 9.57
N GLU A 138 -23.79 27.93 8.53
CA GLU A 138 -24.73 26.91 8.02
C GLU A 138 -24.05 25.61 7.57
N PHE A 139 -22.77 25.68 7.17
CA PHE A 139 -22.00 24.51 6.76
C PHE A 139 -21.84 23.49 7.89
N SER A 140 -21.70 23.97 9.12
CA SER A 140 -21.34 23.14 10.28
C SER A 140 -22.48 22.24 10.74
N GLU A 141 -23.72 22.70 10.56
CA GLU A 141 -24.92 22.04 11.06
C GLU A 141 -25.23 20.73 10.33
N SER A 142 -24.81 20.61 9.06
CA SER A 142 -25.20 19.52 8.17
C SER A 142 -24.07 18.54 7.83
N ILE A 143 -22.81 18.98 7.86
CA ILE A 143 -21.68 18.21 7.31
C ILE A 143 -21.37 16.93 8.11
N VAL A 144 -21.31 16.98 9.44
CA VAL A 144 -21.02 15.80 10.28
C VAL A 144 -22.08 14.72 10.08
N LYS A 145 -23.36 15.11 10.14
CA LYS A 145 -24.48 14.19 9.91
C LYS A 145 -24.44 13.58 8.51
N SER A 146 -24.18 14.40 7.49
CA SER A 146 -24.11 13.95 6.09
C SER A 146 -22.95 12.97 5.85
N ILE A 147 -21.79 13.23 6.44
CA ILE A 147 -20.61 12.34 6.36
C ILE A 147 -20.92 10.99 7.01
N ILE A 148 -21.51 10.97 8.22
CA ILE A 148 -21.85 9.71 8.90
C ILE A 148 -22.90 8.93 8.10
N GLN A 149 -23.95 9.61 7.60
CA GLN A 149 -25.00 8.97 6.82
C GLN A 149 -24.50 8.38 5.49
N SER A 150 -23.42 8.92 4.93
CA SER A 150 -22.81 8.43 3.68
C SER A 150 -22.24 7.01 3.77
N CYS A 151 -22.01 6.51 4.98
CA CYS A 151 -21.52 5.14 5.22
C CYS A 151 -22.60 4.08 5.01
N VAL A 152 -23.86 4.48 4.97
CA VAL A 152 -25.02 3.58 4.85
C VAL A 152 -25.51 3.61 3.41
N ASN A 153 -25.52 2.45 2.75
CA ASN A 153 -26.03 2.35 1.39
C ASN A 153 -27.57 2.30 1.35
N ALA A 154 -28.16 2.32 0.15
CA ALA A 154 -29.62 2.31 -0.05
C ALA A 154 -30.33 1.12 0.63
N ASN A 155 -29.64 0.00 0.85
CA ASN A 155 -30.16 -1.19 1.52
C ASN A 155 -29.94 -1.17 3.04
N SER A 156 -29.56 -0.03 3.61
CA SER A 156 -29.19 0.10 5.03
C SER A 156 -27.98 -0.75 5.46
N ILE A 157 -27.18 -1.23 4.50
CA ILE A 157 -25.95 -1.98 4.77
C ILE A 157 -24.80 -0.99 4.92
N LEU A 158 -23.95 -1.24 5.92
CA LEU A 158 -22.75 -0.44 6.18
C LEU A 158 -21.66 -0.76 5.16
N ASP A 159 -21.16 0.26 4.48
CA ASP A 159 -19.96 0.20 3.67
C ASP A 159 -18.72 0.35 4.57
N LEU A 160 -18.05 -0.77 4.88
CA LEU A 160 -16.90 -0.78 5.79
C LEU A 160 -15.69 -0.01 5.24
N SER A 161 -15.51 0.00 3.92
CA SER A 161 -14.41 0.72 3.27
C SER A 161 -14.58 2.23 3.49
N LYS A 162 -15.80 2.75 3.30
CA LYS A 162 -16.12 4.14 3.63
C LYS A 162 -16.12 4.42 5.12
N PHE A 163 -16.65 3.51 5.92
CA PHE A 163 -16.76 3.70 7.36
C PHE A 163 -15.39 3.92 8.02
N SER A 164 -14.37 3.18 7.57
CA SER A 164 -13.00 3.28 8.11
C SER A 164 -12.44 4.70 7.98
N VAL A 165 -12.54 5.29 6.78
CA VAL A 165 -12.04 6.65 6.51
C VAL A 165 -12.94 7.73 7.11
N VAL A 166 -14.25 7.50 7.19
CA VAL A 166 -15.17 8.40 7.88
C VAL A 166 -14.90 8.44 9.39
N LEU A 167 -14.62 7.30 10.02
CA LEU A 167 -14.22 7.25 11.43
C LEU A 167 -12.95 8.09 11.69
N LEU A 168 -11.94 7.98 10.81
CA LEU A 168 -10.74 8.83 10.86
C LEU A 168 -11.11 10.31 10.74
N LEU A 169 -11.94 10.67 9.75
CA LEU A 169 -12.32 12.06 9.52
C LEU A 169 -13.08 12.66 10.71
N ILE A 170 -14.09 11.96 11.23
CA ILE A 170 -14.89 12.43 12.38
C ILE A 170 -13.99 12.62 13.61
N THR A 171 -13.02 11.73 13.80
CA THR A 171 -12.04 11.85 14.89
C THR A 171 -11.14 13.06 14.68
N GLU A 172 -10.63 13.27 13.48
CA GLU A 172 -9.83 14.46 13.14
C GLU A 172 -10.64 15.74 13.37
N LEU A 173 -11.92 15.79 12.96
CA LEU A 173 -12.83 16.92 13.18
C LEU A 173 -13.10 17.20 14.67
N HIS A 174 -13.10 16.17 15.50
CA HIS A 174 -13.16 16.32 16.96
C HIS A 174 -11.87 16.91 17.53
N LEU A 175 -10.72 16.40 17.08
CA LEU A 175 -9.40 16.89 17.51
C LEU A 175 -9.20 18.36 17.14
N VAL A 176 -9.60 18.78 15.93
CA VAL A 176 -9.56 20.19 15.50
C VAL A 176 -10.75 21.01 16.01
N GLY A 177 -11.55 20.51 16.94
CA GLY A 177 -12.55 21.31 17.66
C GLY A 177 -13.77 21.75 16.87
N MET A 178 -14.08 21.07 15.76
CA MET A 178 -15.31 21.30 15.00
C MET A 178 -16.48 20.49 15.56
N HIS A 179 -16.25 19.21 15.88
CA HIS A 179 -17.27 18.29 16.41
C HIS A 179 -16.91 17.87 17.84
N LEU A 180 -17.49 18.51 18.85
CA LEU A 180 -17.04 18.33 20.24
C LEU A 180 -17.62 17.09 20.96
N ASP A 181 -18.59 16.40 20.37
CA ASP A 181 -19.21 15.24 21.02
C ASP A 181 -18.39 13.95 20.78
N PHE A 182 -17.63 13.54 21.80
CA PHE A 182 -16.87 12.28 21.81
C PHE A 182 -17.76 11.04 21.70
N SER A 183 -19.01 11.12 22.20
CA SER A 183 -19.97 10.00 22.15
C SER A 183 -20.21 9.53 20.73
N THR A 184 -20.15 10.45 19.76
CA THR A 184 -20.25 10.12 18.34
C THR A 184 -19.13 9.15 17.91
N ILE A 185 -17.87 9.43 18.25
CA ILE A 185 -16.72 8.56 17.92
C ILE A 185 -16.88 7.22 18.63
N TYR A 186 -17.20 7.24 19.92
CA TYR A 186 -17.41 6.03 20.72
C TYR A 186 -18.51 5.14 20.11
N ASN A 187 -19.64 5.72 19.72
CA ASN A 187 -20.76 4.97 19.15
C ASN A 187 -20.44 4.42 17.76
N LEU A 188 -19.64 5.13 16.95
CA LEU A 188 -19.16 4.61 15.66
C LEU A 188 -18.27 3.38 15.87
N VAL A 189 -17.29 3.45 16.76
CA VAL A 189 -16.40 2.31 17.09
C VAL A 189 -17.21 1.14 17.66
N LYS A 190 -18.11 1.41 18.61
CA LYS A 190 -18.98 0.39 19.21
C LYS A 190 -19.89 -0.27 18.17
N GLY A 191 -20.49 0.51 17.27
CA GLY A 191 -21.34 0.02 16.20
C GLY A 191 -20.57 -0.83 15.17
N LEU A 192 -19.31 -0.48 14.90
CA LEU A 192 -18.42 -1.25 14.04
C LEU A 192 -18.07 -2.61 14.66
N ILE A 193 -17.69 -2.62 15.94
CA ILE A 193 -17.40 -3.84 16.70
C ILE A 193 -18.63 -4.74 16.79
N PHE A 194 -19.81 -4.18 17.05
CA PHE A 194 -21.05 -4.96 17.14
C PHE A 194 -21.38 -5.70 15.82
N LYS A 195 -21.00 -5.14 14.67
CA LYS A 195 -21.21 -5.74 13.34
C LYS A 195 -20.18 -6.81 12.97
N GLU A 196 -19.24 -7.13 13.85
CA GLU A 196 -18.24 -8.18 13.63
C GLU A 196 -18.87 -9.57 13.40
N GLN A 197 -20.04 -9.83 13.97
CA GLN A 197 -20.67 -11.15 13.99
C GLN A 197 -21.03 -11.75 12.61
N ASP A 198 -20.95 -10.97 11.52
CA ASP A 198 -21.37 -11.37 10.16
C ASP A 198 -20.20 -11.79 9.24
N LYS A 199 -19.26 -12.64 9.68
CA LYS A 199 -18.09 -13.08 8.86
C LYS A 199 -17.20 -11.92 8.36
N ARG A 200 -17.27 -10.74 9.01
CA ARG A 200 -16.54 -9.52 8.64
C ARG A 200 -15.45 -9.14 9.64
N THR A 201 -15.08 -10.06 10.52
CA THR A 201 -14.06 -9.89 11.57
C THR A 201 -12.78 -9.25 11.07
N MET A 202 -12.19 -9.78 10.00
CA MET A 202 -10.96 -9.23 9.44
C MET A 202 -11.12 -7.79 8.97
N ALA A 203 -12.22 -7.46 8.28
CA ALA A 203 -12.46 -6.12 7.79
C ALA A 203 -12.65 -5.12 8.95
N VAL A 204 -13.44 -5.51 9.96
CA VAL A 204 -13.64 -4.71 11.18
C VAL A 204 -12.32 -4.49 11.92
N LEU A 205 -11.52 -5.55 12.10
CA LEU A 205 -10.22 -5.47 12.75
C LEU A 205 -9.26 -4.56 11.98
N SER A 206 -9.19 -4.67 10.65
CA SER A 206 -8.37 -3.77 9.82
C SER A 206 -8.79 -2.31 9.96
N SER A 207 -10.09 -2.02 10.02
CA SER A 207 -10.60 -0.67 10.28
C SER A 207 -10.19 -0.13 11.65
N ILE A 208 -10.25 -0.98 12.69
CA ILE A 208 -9.84 -0.61 14.06
C ILE A 208 -8.33 -0.39 14.13
N LEU A 209 -7.52 -1.26 13.52
CA LEU A 209 -6.06 -1.10 13.46
C LEU A 209 -5.68 0.21 12.76
N LEU A 210 -6.30 0.52 11.62
CA LEU A 210 -6.08 1.79 10.93
C LEU A 210 -6.45 2.99 11.81
N PHE A 211 -7.57 2.92 12.51
CA PHE A 211 -8.02 3.95 13.44
C PHE A 211 -7.05 4.19 14.59
N LEU A 212 -6.58 3.10 15.23
CA LEU A 212 -5.65 3.18 16.35
C LEU A 212 -4.25 3.61 15.92
N ASN A 213 -3.77 3.19 14.75
CA ASN A 213 -2.49 3.64 14.21
C ASN A 213 -2.47 5.15 13.93
N MET A 214 -3.62 5.75 13.58
CA MET A 214 -3.73 7.18 13.24
C MET A 214 -4.06 8.09 14.44
N HIS A 215 -4.87 7.61 15.39
CA HIS A 215 -5.41 8.44 16.49
C HIS A 215 -5.33 7.76 17.87
N GLY A 216 -4.79 6.55 17.95
CA GLY A 216 -4.74 5.78 19.20
C GLY A 216 -3.93 6.46 20.30
N ASP A 217 -2.95 7.28 19.92
CA ASP A 217 -2.12 8.00 20.89
C ASP A 217 -2.89 9.08 21.65
N GLU A 218 -3.71 9.86 20.94
CA GLU A 218 -4.58 10.86 21.54
C GLU A 218 -5.79 10.24 22.26
N LEU A 219 -6.31 9.12 21.74
CA LEU A 219 -7.53 8.49 22.24
C LEU A 219 -7.31 7.56 23.44
N LEU A 220 -6.31 6.70 23.38
CA LEU A 220 -6.14 5.60 24.33
C LEU A 220 -5.20 5.92 25.48
N VAL A 221 -4.26 6.86 25.36
CA VAL A 221 -3.34 7.26 26.44
C VAL A 221 -2.76 6.05 27.20
N LEU A 222 -2.20 5.09 26.48
CA LEU A 222 -1.64 3.85 27.06
C LEU A 222 -0.29 4.11 27.74
N GLU A 223 -0.05 3.48 28.90
CA GLU A 223 1.24 3.46 29.62
C GLU A 223 2.18 2.40 28.99
N HIS A 224 3.48 2.69 28.86
CA HIS A 224 4.35 2.10 27.82
C HIS A 224 5.21 0.89 28.25
N SER A 225 5.41 -0.06 27.32
CA SER A 225 6.40 -1.16 27.39
C SER A 225 7.31 -1.30 26.16
N SER A 226 7.08 -0.61 25.03
CA SER A 226 7.90 -0.72 23.80
C SER A 226 8.57 0.59 23.36
N ASP A 227 9.64 0.51 22.57
CA ASP A 227 10.45 1.66 22.14
C ASP A 227 9.69 2.69 21.28
N THR A 228 8.83 2.23 20.36
CA THR A 228 7.93 3.11 19.60
C THR A 228 6.92 3.81 20.53
N ALA A 229 6.49 3.11 21.58
CA ALA A 229 5.60 3.67 22.57
C ALA A 229 6.34 4.69 23.45
N ARG A 230 7.63 4.50 23.74
CA ARG A 230 8.49 5.49 24.43
C ARG A 230 8.72 6.77 23.61
N LEU A 231 8.91 6.66 22.30
CA LEU A 231 8.97 7.84 21.40
C LEU A 231 7.64 8.61 21.39
N ARG A 232 6.52 7.88 21.31
CA ARG A 232 5.17 8.45 21.45
C ARG A 232 4.94 9.08 22.83
N ALA A 233 5.52 8.52 23.90
CA ALA A 233 5.49 9.08 25.24
C ALA A 233 6.18 10.45 25.32
N GLN A 234 7.33 10.59 24.64
CA GLN A 234 8.09 11.84 24.59
C GLN A 234 7.32 12.92 23.82
N HIS A 235 6.72 12.57 22.67
CA HIS A 235 5.79 13.46 21.96
C HIS A 235 4.58 13.85 22.83
N ARG A 236 3.99 12.89 23.55
CA ARG A 236 2.90 13.17 24.50
C ARG A 236 3.33 14.07 25.65
N ALA A 237 4.56 13.96 26.15
CA ALA A 237 5.07 14.84 27.20
C ALA A 237 5.21 16.29 26.68
N PHE A 238 5.67 16.46 25.44
CA PHE A 238 5.64 17.75 24.75
C PHE A 238 4.20 18.29 24.61
N SER A 239 3.26 17.44 24.21
CA SER A 239 1.83 17.79 24.10
C SER A 239 1.19 18.12 25.45
N LYS A 240 1.46 17.37 26.52
CA LYS A 240 0.95 17.62 27.89
C LYS A 240 1.42 18.95 28.45
N ASN A 241 2.66 19.36 28.17
CA ASN A 241 3.20 20.66 28.57
C ASN A 241 2.49 21.85 27.89
N THR A 242 1.63 21.62 26.89
CA THR A 242 0.84 22.65 26.21
C THR A 242 -0.61 22.83 26.72
N SER A 243 -0.92 22.31 27.91
CA SER A 243 -2.08 22.69 28.74
C SER A 243 -3.50 22.45 28.22
N HIS A 244 -3.73 21.64 27.18
CA HIS A 244 -5.09 21.20 26.82
C HIS A 244 -5.11 19.78 26.26
N ALA A 245 -5.29 18.77 27.13
CA ALA A 245 -5.73 17.45 26.68
C ALA A 245 -7.11 17.59 26.02
N VAL A 246 -7.23 17.21 24.75
CA VAL A 246 -8.48 17.36 23.98
C VAL A 246 -9.55 16.37 24.43
N ILE A 247 -9.11 15.17 24.82
CA ILE A 247 -9.95 14.07 25.28
C ILE A 247 -9.71 13.90 26.78
N SER A 248 -10.78 13.70 27.55
CA SER A 248 -10.70 13.51 29.00
C SER A 248 -10.25 12.09 29.36
N ASP A 249 -9.66 11.94 30.55
CA ASP A 249 -9.22 10.62 31.05
C ASP A 249 -10.38 9.60 31.13
N ALA A 250 -11.60 10.08 31.39
CA ALA A 250 -12.80 9.25 31.44
C ALA A 250 -13.20 8.73 30.04
N GLU A 251 -13.17 9.60 29.02
CA GLU A 251 -13.43 9.25 27.63
C GLU A 251 -12.37 8.29 27.09
N SER A 252 -11.09 8.56 27.37
CA SER A 252 -10.00 7.65 27.03
C SER A 252 -10.14 6.29 27.72
N LYS A 253 -10.53 6.27 29.00
CA LYS A 253 -10.81 5.01 29.71
C LYS A 253 -11.95 4.24 29.05
N GLN A 254 -13.03 4.92 28.72
CA GLN A 254 -14.19 4.30 28.08
C GLN A 254 -13.83 3.68 26.71
N MET A 255 -13.00 4.34 25.91
CA MET A 255 -12.50 3.80 24.65
C MET A 255 -11.55 2.62 24.86
N ARG A 256 -10.61 2.73 25.81
CA ARG A 256 -9.72 1.61 26.19
C ARG A 256 -10.50 0.37 26.57
N ASP A 257 -11.53 0.52 27.41
CA ASP A 257 -12.37 -0.60 27.85
C ASP A 257 -13.11 -1.25 26.67
N LEU A 258 -13.61 -0.45 25.72
CA LEU A 258 -14.26 -0.96 24.51
C LEU A 258 -13.30 -1.78 23.64
N ILE A 259 -12.11 -1.25 23.34
CA ILE A 259 -11.10 -1.95 22.54
C ILE A 259 -10.57 -3.18 23.26
N ASN A 260 -10.38 -3.11 24.58
CA ASN A 260 -9.98 -4.24 25.41
C ASN A 260 -10.98 -5.40 25.34
N ASN A 261 -12.27 -5.11 25.46
CA ASN A 261 -13.31 -6.13 25.35
C ASN A 261 -13.34 -6.75 23.94
N PHE A 262 -13.11 -5.95 22.90
CA PHE A 262 -13.00 -6.46 21.54
C PHE A 262 -11.78 -7.35 21.35
N GLN A 263 -10.62 -6.97 21.87
CA GLN A 263 -9.40 -7.78 21.82
C GLN A 263 -9.61 -9.14 22.53
N GLN A 264 -10.24 -9.15 23.71
CA GLN A 264 -10.57 -10.39 24.42
C GLN A 264 -11.52 -11.28 23.60
N HIS A 265 -12.54 -10.68 22.97
CA HIS A 265 -13.44 -11.40 22.05
C HIS A 265 -12.69 -12.04 20.88
N LEU A 266 -11.74 -11.31 20.27
CA LEU A 266 -10.90 -11.84 19.19
C LEU A 266 -10.02 -13.00 19.65
N CYS A 267 -9.40 -12.90 20.84
CA CYS A 267 -8.60 -14.00 21.40
C CYS A 267 -9.45 -15.27 21.62
N ASN A 268 -10.66 -15.11 22.17
CA ASN A 268 -11.58 -16.24 22.36
C ASN A 268 -12.02 -16.85 21.03
N LYS A 269 -12.31 -16.00 20.03
CA LYS A 269 -12.64 -16.45 18.68
C LYS A 269 -11.47 -17.19 18.02
N LEU A 270 -10.26 -16.67 18.09
CA LEU A 270 -9.05 -17.32 17.56
C LEU A 270 -8.83 -18.69 18.16
N TYR A 271 -9.02 -18.82 19.48
CA TYR A 271 -8.87 -20.11 20.14
C TYR A 271 -9.96 -21.09 19.73
N LYS A 272 -11.21 -20.64 19.59
CA LYS A 272 -12.29 -21.48 19.07
C LYS A 272 -12.03 -21.94 17.64
N ASP A 273 -11.65 -21.02 16.76
CA ASP A 273 -11.34 -21.33 15.36
C ASP A 273 -10.15 -22.32 15.26
N TYR A 274 -9.18 -22.23 16.18
CA TYR A 274 -8.09 -23.21 16.32
C TYR A 274 -8.58 -24.60 16.73
N LEU A 275 -9.50 -24.70 17.70
CA LEU A 275 -10.08 -25.98 18.11
C LEU A 275 -10.88 -26.62 16.96
N ASP A 276 -11.59 -25.82 16.17
CA ASP A 276 -12.31 -26.29 14.98
C ASP A 276 -11.34 -26.83 13.92
N LEU A 277 -10.20 -26.15 13.70
CA LEU A 277 -9.14 -26.66 12.81
C LEU A 277 -8.55 -27.99 13.31
N LYS A 278 -8.32 -28.10 14.62
CA LYS A 278 -7.83 -29.34 15.23
C LYS A 278 -8.82 -30.50 15.03
N GLN A 279 -10.11 -30.25 15.21
CA GLN A 279 -11.15 -31.25 14.96
C GLN A 279 -11.17 -31.69 13.49
N MET A 280 -11.05 -30.76 12.54
CA MET A 280 -10.99 -31.09 11.11
C MET A 280 -9.79 -31.99 10.76
N GLU A 281 -8.65 -31.83 11.43
CA GLU A 281 -7.50 -32.72 11.26
C GLU A 281 -7.76 -34.11 11.84
N GLU A 282 -8.36 -34.20 13.02
CA GLU A 282 -8.72 -35.46 13.67
C GLU A 282 -9.74 -36.24 12.83
N ASP A 283 -10.77 -35.56 12.32
CA ASP A 283 -11.78 -36.14 11.43
C ASP A 283 -11.14 -36.69 10.14
N LYS A 284 -10.22 -35.92 9.54
CA LYS A 284 -9.47 -36.36 8.36
C LYS A 284 -8.60 -37.59 8.64
N HIS A 285 -7.97 -37.65 9.82
CA HIS A 285 -7.21 -38.83 10.24
C HIS A 285 -8.12 -40.04 10.45
N ALA A 286 -9.30 -39.87 11.05
CA ALA A 286 -10.26 -40.95 11.24
C ALA A 286 -10.83 -41.47 9.91
N ASP A 287 -11.15 -40.58 8.97
CA ASP A 287 -11.61 -40.93 7.62
C ASP A 287 -10.55 -41.76 6.88
N LEU A 288 -9.27 -41.36 6.96
CA LEU A 288 -8.16 -42.11 6.36
C LEU A 288 -8.01 -43.53 6.95
N MET A 289 -8.23 -43.68 8.25
CA MET A 289 -8.17 -44.98 8.93
C MET A 289 -9.38 -45.88 8.63
N SER A 290 -10.54 -45.29 8.31
CA SER A 290 -11.79 -46.02 8.03
C SER A 290 -11.99 -46.34 6.54
N GLY A 291 -11.17 -45.78 5.64
CA GLY A 291 -11.22 -46.04 4.20
C GLY A 291 -12.40 -45.36 3.48
N VAL A 292 -13.08 -44.44 4.16
CA VAL A 292 -14.16 -43.61 3.59
C VAL A 292 -13.53 -42.40 2.90
N GLU A 293 -14.00 -42.03 1.70
CA GLU A 293 -13.61 -40.77 1.07
C GLU A 293 -14.00 -39.59 1.98
N SER A 294 -13.00 -38.86 2.46
CA SER A 294 -13.16 -37.71 3.37
C SER A 294 -14.13 -36.68 2.79
N LYS A 295 -15.14 -36.29 3.58
CA LYS A 295 -16.09 -35.21 3.22
C LYS A 295 -15.49 -33.81 3.33
N SER A 296 -14.32 -33.70 3.95
CA SER A 296 -13.58 -32.45 4.14
C SER A 296 -12.58 -32.27 2.99
N ASP A 297 -12.90 -31.38 2.06
CA ASP A 297 -11.98 -31.00 0.99
C ASP A 297 -10.70 -30.41 1.58
N LYS A 298 -9.52 -30.92 1.21
CA LYS A 298 -8.19 -30.36 1.59
C LYS A 298 -8.14 -28.84 1.43
N THR A 299 -8.79 -28.32 0.40
CA THR A 299 -8.89 -26.90 0.07
C THR A 299 -9.66 -26.08 1.13
N THR A 300 -10.60 -26.68 1.85
CA THR A 300 -11.38 -26.05 2.91
C THR A 300 -10.56 -25.88 4.19
N TYR A 301 -9.84 -26.93 4.60
CA TYR A 301 -8.90 -26.85 5.72
C TYR A 301 -7.80 -25.82 5.44
N ASP A 302 -7.14 -25.89 4.28
CA ASP A 302 -6.04 -24.97 3.92
C ASP A 302 -6.52 -23.51 3.91
N ARG A 303 -7.74 -23.25 3.42
CA ARG A 303 -8.36 -21.91 3.45
C ARG A 303 -8.64 -21.44 4.87
N ALA A 304 -9.23 -22.30 5.71
CA ALA A 304 -9.53 -21.96 7.11
C ALA A 304 -8.24 -21.69 7.90
N ASN A 305 -7.20 -22.51 7.69
CA ASN A 305 -5.91 -22.39 8.37
C ASN A 305 -5.18 -21.07 7.99
N ARG A 306 -5.17 -20.70 6.70
CA ARG A 306 -4.63 -19.40 6.25
C ARG A 306 -5.43 -18.22 6.82
N SER A 307 -6.76 -18.33 6.84
CA SER A 307 -7.63 -17.29 7.41
C SER A 307 -7.39 -17.10 8.91
N TRP A 308 -7.19 -18.20 9.64
CA TRP A 308 -6.87 -18.18 11.07
C TRP A 308 -5.54 -17.47 11.33
N PHE A 309 -4.47 -17.82 10.60
CA PHE A 309 -3.16 -17.17 10.77
C PHE A 309 -3.22 -15.67 10.47
N LYS A 310 -3.93 -15.26 9.41
CA LYS A 310 -4.12 -13.85 9.10
C LYS A 310 -4.83 -13.09 10.24
N LEU A 311 -5.85 -13.71 10.85
CA LEU A 311 -6.54 -13.14 12.01
C LEU A 311 -5.62 -13.08 13.24
N TYR A 312 -4.77 -14.10 13.44
CA TYR A 312 -3.80 -14.13 14.53
C TYR A 312 -2.84 -12.96 14.44
N VAL A 313 -2.21 -12.73 13.28
CA VAL A 313 -1.26 -11.62 13.06
C VAL A 313 -1.90 -10.27 13.34
N SER A 314 -3.08 -10.00 12.79
CA SER A 314 -3.78 -8.73 13.04
C SER A 314 -4.26 -8.57 14.49
N THR A 315 -4.60 -9.67 15.18
CA THR A 315 -4.99 -9.63 16.61
C THR A 315 -3.76 -9.40 17.50
N LYS A 316 -2.61 -9.95 17.11
CA LYS A 316 -1.32 -9.66 17.75
C LYS A 316 -0.98 -8.17 17.63
N GLU A 317 -1.07 -7.60 16.42
CA GLU A 317 -0.86 -6.17 16.20
C GLU A 317 -1.77 -5.31 17.10
N LEU A 318 -3.06 -5.68 17.24
CA LEU A 318 -3.97 -4.99 18.15
C LEU A 318 -3.55 -5.12 19.62
N SER A 319 -3.07 -6.30 20.02
CA SER A 319 -2.62 -6.55 21.40
C SER A 319 -1.36 -5.76 21.72
N ASP A 320 -0.42 -5.70 20.77
CA ASP A 320 0.80 -4.89 20.86
C ASP A 320 0.46 -3.39 20.96
N LEU A 321 -0.49 -2.91 20.14
CA LEU A 321 -1.00 -1.53 20.23
C LEU A 321 -1.62 -1.23 21.60
N MET A 322 -2.22 -2.24 22.25
CA MET A 322 -2.83 -2.13 23.58
C MET A 322 -1.86 -2.41 24.74
N ASN A 323 -0.57 -2.67 24.46
CA ASN A 323 0.44 -3.14 25.42
C ASN A 323 -0.04 -4.35 26.25
N LYS A 324 -0.59 -5.36 25.58
CA LYS A 324 -1.05 -6.61 26.19
C LYS A 324 -0.41 -7.81 25.54
N GLU A 325 -0.02 -8.77 26.36
CA GLU A 325 0.41 -10.08 25.90
C GLU A 325 -0.79 -10.92 25.44
N LEU A 326 -0.56 -11.78 24.46
CA LEU A 326 -1.54 -12.76 24.02
C LEU A 326 -1.65 -13.91 25.03
N PRO A 327 -2.83 -14.52 25.20
CA PRO A 327 -2.98 -15.72 26.00
C PRO A 327 -2.07 -16.88 25.54
N GLN A 328 -1.43 -17.58 26.49
CA GLN A 328 -0.48 -18.66 26.23
C GLN A 328 -1.04 -19.80 25.35
N ASN A 329 -2.35 -20.07 25.43
CA ASN A 329 -3.03 -21.06 24.60
C ASN A 329 -3.04 -20.68 23.10
N LEU A 330 -2.91 -19.41 22.76
CA LEU A 330 -2.76 -18.95 21.37
C LEU A 330 -1.32 -19.08 20.87
N GLU A 331 -0.33 -18.98 21.75
CA GLU A 331 1.08 -19.25 21.39
C GLU A 331 1.26 -20.73 21.01
N GLN A 332 0.69 -21.65 21.79
CA GLN A 332 0.67 -23.08 21.46
C GLN A 332 -0.04 -23.37 20.13
N ALA A 333 -1.10 -22.62 19.82
CA ALA A 333 -1.79 -22.73 18.55
C ALA A 333 -0.92 -22.28 17.37
N LEU A 334 -0.13 -21.21 17.55
CA LEU A 334 0.82 -20.73 16.56
C LEU A 334 1.96 -21.72 16.32
N ASP A 335 2.50 -22.33 17.37
CA ASP A 335 3.57 -23.35 17.23
C ASP A 335 3.09 -24.54 16.38
N ARG A 336 1.89 -25.05 16.65
CA ARG A 336 1.28 -26.12 15.85
C ARG A 336 1.04 -25.70 14.40
N TYR A 337 0.64 -24.45 14.16
CA TYR A 337 0.52 -23.92 12.81
C TYR A 337 1.88 -23.96 12.08
N ASN A 338 2.95 -23.51 12.75
CA ASN A 338 4.30 -23.53 12.19
C ASN A 338 4.80 -24.96 11.91
N GLU A 339 4.51 -25.90 12.81
CA GLU A 339 4.79 -27.33 12.62
C GLU A 339 4.03 -27.88 11.40
N SER A 340 2.74 -27.55 11.25
CA SER A 340 1.94 -27.97 10.08
C SER A 340 2.51 -27.45 8.76
N ILE A 341 3.05 -26.23 8.74
CA ILE A 341 3.73 -25.67 7.55
C ILE A 341 5.06 -26.40 7.31
N SER A 342 5.85 -26.66 8.36
CA SER A 342 7.11 -27.41 8.28
C SER A 342 6.89 -28.84 7.76
N GLU A 343 5.86 -29.53 8.23
CA GLU A 343 5.47 -30.85 7.74
C GLU A 343 4.98 -30.84 6.28
N ALA A 344 4.23 -29.81 5.88
CA ALA A 344 3.82 -29.67 4.49
C ALA A 344 5.03 -29.48 3.57
N LEU A 345 6.03 -28.71 4.03
CA LEU A 345 7.31 -28.52 3.34
C LEU A 345 8.13 -29.83 3.29
N SER A 346 8.20 -30.62 4.37
CA SER A 346 8.96 -31.88 4.37
C SER A 346 8.27 -33.03 3.61
N LYS A 347 6.93 -33.09 3.62
CA LYS A 347 6.15 -34.00 2.76
C LYS A 347 6.28 -33.63 1.28
N SER A 348 6.54 -32.35 0.97
CA SER A 348 6.89 -31.91 -0.38
C SER A 348 8.31 -32.35 -0.80
N GLU A 349 9.20 -32.68 0.12
CA GLU A 349 10.56 -33.18 -0.17
C GLU A 349 10.59 -34.68 -0.47
N SER A 350 9.73 -35.47 0.19
CA SER A 350 9.73 -36.95 0.12
C SER A 350 8.93 -37.55 -1.04
N LYS A 351 8.20 -36.73 -1.83
CA LYS A 351 7.43 -37.15 -3.03
C LYS A 351 7.93 -36.56 -4.35
N ARG A 352 9.18 -36.08 -4.44
CA ARG A 352 9.70 -35.44 -5.66
C ARG A 352 10.17 -36.44 -6.72
N ASP A 353 9.22 -37.12 -7.35
CA ASP A 353 9.34 -37.34 -8.78
C ASP A 353 9.02 -35.98 -9.45
N ARG A 354 10.09 -35.28 -9.82
CA ARG A 354 10.10 -33.84 -10.09
C ARG A 354 9.36 -33.47 -11.38
N SER A 355 8.05 -33.27 -11.30
CA SER A 355 7.31 -32.47 -12.28
C SER A 355 7.37 -30.97 -11.93
N ASN A 356 7.38 -30.11 -12.95
CA ASN A 356 7.46 -28.63 -12.86
C ASN A 356 6.26 -27.96 -12.14
N SER A 357 5.40 -28.73 -11.46
CA SER A 357 4.12 -28.21 -10.95
C SER A 357 4.18 -27.46 -9.62
N ASP A 358 5.32 -27.50 -8.90
CA ASP A 358 5.45 -26.95 -7.53
C ASP A 358 6.28 -25.65 -7.45
N LEU A 359 6.62 -25.02 -8.59
CA LEU A 359 7.39 -23.75 -8.60
C LEU A 359 6.61 -22.57 -8.00
N PHE A 360 5.28 -22.66 -7.89
CA PHE A 360 4.39 -21.58 -7.47
C PHE A 360 3.45 -22.03 -6.36
N GLU A 361 3.03 -21.10 -5.49
CA GLU A 361 2.26 -21.38 -4.27
C GLU A 361 0.84 -21.88 -4.52
N ASP A 362 0.24 -21.44 -5.63
CA ASP A 362 -1.09 -21.79 -6.08
C ASP A 362 -1.20 -21.76 -7.62
N GLU A 363 -2.32 -22.30 -8.12
CA GLU A 363 -2.60 -22.40 -9.56
C GLU A 363 -2.82 -21.02 -10.20
N GLU A 364 -3.31 -20.03 -9.45
CA GLU A 364 -3.50 -18.66 -9.93
C GLU A 364 -2.14 -17.98 -10.20
N SER A 365 -1.20 -18.08 -9.26
CA SER A 365 0.17 -17.61 -9.40
C SER A 365 0.88 -18.34 -10.54
N ARG A 366 0.69 -19.67 -10.63
CA ARG A 366 1.25 -20.45 -11.74
C ARG A 366 0.73 -19.98 -13.09
N SER A 367 -0.59 -19.79 -13.24
CA SER A 367 -1.19 -19.21 -14.45
C SER A 367 -0.63 -17.81 -14.71
N PHE A 368 -0.42 -16.99 -13.69
CA PHE A 368 0.15 -15.65 -13.87
C PHE A 368 1.61 -15.66 -14.38
N TYR A 369 2.45 -16.64 -14.03
CA TYR A 369 3.85 -16.68 -14.47
C TYR A 369 4.11 -17.61 -15.66
N GLU A 370 3.32 -18.67 -15.85
CA GLU A 370 3.51 -19.65 -16.93
C GLU A 370 2.55 -19.46 -18.10
N ASP A 371 1.30 -19.04 -17.87
CA ASP A 371 0.32 -18.78 -18.93
C ASP A 371 0.48 -17.34 -19.44
N VAL A 372 1.63 -17.10 -20.06
CA VAL A 372 1.98 -15.86 -20.74
C VAL A 372 1.64 -16.01 -22.22
N LEU A 373 0.71 -15.18 -22.69
CA LEU A 373 0.29 -15.18 -24.09
C LEU A 373 1.48 -14.89 -25.01
N ASP A 374 1.61 -15.68 -26.07
CA ASP A 374 2.63 -15.43 -27.09
C ASP A 374 2.27 -14.17 -27.89
N LEU A 375 3.24 -13.28 -28.09
CA LEU A 375 3.06 -12.06 -28.87
C LEU A 375 2.54 -12.35 -30.29
N GLU A 376 2.96 -13.47 -30.90
CA GLU A 376 2.41 -13.87 -32.21
C GLU A 376 0.93 -14.21 -32.15
N SER A 377 0.47 -14.87 -31.08
CA SER A 377 -0.95 -15.20 -30.90
C SER A 377 -1.81 -13.93 -30.74
N ILE A 378 -1.32 -12.96 -29.96
CA ILE A 378 -1.98 -11.66 -29.76
C ILE A 378 -2.13 -10.92 -31.09
N LEU A 379 -1.09 -10.94 -31.94
CA LEU A 379 -1.11 -10.27 -33.24
C LEU A 379 -2.00 -10.98 -34.28
N LYS A 380 -2.13 -12.32 -34.18
CA LYS A 380 -2.94 -13.14 -35.10
C LYS A 380 -4.43 -13.11 -34.76
N ASP A 381 -4.81 -13.17 -33.49
CA ASP A 381 -6.21 -13.20 -33.04
C ASP A 381 -6.99 -11.91 -33.39
N THR A 382 -6.29 -10.80 -33.66
CA THR A 382 -6.90 -9.56 -34.12
C THR A 382 -7.02 -9.40 -35.64
N HIS A 383 -6.44 -10.32 -36.42
CA HIS A 383 -6.51 -10.30 -37.89
C HIS A 383 -7.48 -11.33 -38.48
N GLY A 384 -8.24 -12.04 -37.63
CA GLY A 384 -9.26 -13.00 -38.03
C GLY A 384 -10.62 -12.38 -38.38
N ALA A 385 -10.68 -11.49 -39.37
CA ALA A 385 -11.88 -11.15 -40.16
C ALA A 385 -11.51 -10.16 -41.27
N ASP A 386 -10.87 -10.65 -42.35
CA ASP A 386 -11.07 -10.21 -43.74
C ASP A 386 -9.98 -10.85 -44.61
N GLU A 387 -10.28 -12.03 -45.16
CA GLU A 387 -9.60 -12.55 -46.33
C GLU A 387 -9.98 -11.69 -47.55
N ASN A 388 -9.24 -10.60 -47.78
CA ASN A 388 -8.81 -10.14 -49.10
C ASN A 388 -8.12 -8.78 -49.00
N GLY A 389 -6.80 -8.76 -49.10
CA GLY A 389 -6.08 -7.52 -49.39
C GLY A 389 -4.70 -7.41 -48.76
N MET A 390 -3.70 -7.82 -49.54
CA MET A 390 -2.36 -7.25 -49.55
C MET A 390 -1.42 -7.57 -48.37
N SER A 391 -0.60 -8.59 -48.61
CA SER A 391 0.78 -8.71 -48.13
C SER A 391 1.51 -7.35 -48.07
N SER A 392 1.65 -6.76 -46.88
CA SER A 392 2.69 -5.77 -46.60
C SER A 392 2.93 -5.64 -45.10
N VAL A 393 4.19 -5.38 -44.74
CA VAL A 393 4.71 -5.11 -43.39
C VAL A 393 5.10 -6.35 -42.56
N VAL A 394 5.90 -7.22 -43.18
CA VAL A 394 7.00 -7.87 -42.45
C VAL A 394 8.29 -7.42 -43.16
N THR A 395 9.30 -7.03 -42.37
CA THR A 395 10.62 -6.49 -42.73
C THR A 395 10.71 -5.03 -43.23
N SER A 396 11.00 -4.12 -42.30
CA SER A 396 11.90 -3.00 -42.55
C SER A 396 12.98 -2.94 -41.46
N VAL A 397 13.99 -3.78 -41.65
CA VAL A 397 15.35 -3.53 -41.17
C VAL A 397 15.85 -2.26 -41.87
N ASP A 398 16.36 -1.32 -41.09
CA ASP A 398 17.20 -0.16 -41.45
C ASP A 398 17.03 0.43 -42.87
N LYS A 399 16.31 1.55 -42.98
CA LYS A 399 16.53 2.56 -44.01
C LYS A 399 16.52 3.95 -43.42
N GLU A 400 17.70 4.57 -43.37
CA GLU A 400 17.84 6.02 -43.44
C GLU A 400 17.39 6.48 -44.83
N SER A 401 16.33 7.29 -44.89
CA SER A 401 16.07 8.16 -46.03
C SER A 401 15.15 9.31 -45.62
N ASP A 402 15.63 10.49 -45.96
CA ASP A 402 15.17 11.84 -45.70
C ASP A 402 13.87 12.14 -46.46
N ASP A 403 12.74 12.23 -45.75
CA ASP A 403 11.50 12.95 -46.12
C ASP A 403 10.38 12.48 -45.18
N THR A 404 10.11 13.17 -44.04
CA THR A 404 8.85 13.11 -43.26
C THR A 404 8.94 13.81 -41.89
N ASN A 405 8.79 15.14 -41.82
CA ASN A 405 8.67 15.82 -40.51
C ASN A 405 7.29 15.64 -39.85
N ASN A 406 6.22 15.39 -40.62
CA ASN A 406 4.84 15.40 -40.10
C ASN A 406 4.35 14.03 -39.56
N SER A 407 4.82 12.91 -40.11
CA SER A 407 4.47 11.56 -39.59
C SER A 407 5.29 11.17 -38.36
N THR A 408 6.52 11.67 -38.25
CA THR A 408 7.43 11.41 -37.11
C THR A 408 6.93 12.05 -35.82
N GLU A 409 6.34 13.26 -35.88
CA GLU A 409 5.68 13.91 -34.73
C GLU A 409 4.38 13.19 -34.30
N ALA A 410 3.61 12.67 -35.26
CA ALA A 410 2.38 11.92 -34.97
C ALA A 410 2.67 10.59 -34.26
N ILE A 411 3.70 9.85 -34.71
CA ILE A 411 4.20 8.64 -34.02
C ILE A 411 4.79 9.03 -32.65
N SER A 412 5.56 10.12 -32.62
CA SER A 412 5.95 10.91 -31.44
C SER A 412 4.92 10.89 -30.30
N THR A 413 3.81 11.54 -30.63
CA THR A 413 2.69 11.82 -29.75
C THR A 413 1.94 10.53 -29.35
N ARG A 414 1.80 9.57 -30.27
CA ARG A 414 1.16 8.28 -29.98
C ARG A 414 1.98 7.44 -29.00
N VAL A 415 3.30 7.41 -29.17
CA VAL A 415 4.22 6.75 -28.22
C VAL A 415 4.11 7.38 -26.84
N GLU A 416 4.04 8.71 -26.74
CA GLU A 416 3.86 9.39 -25.45
C GLU A 416 2.53 9.08 -24.77
N LYS A 417 1.44 9.06 -25.53
CA LYS A 417 0.14 8.63 -25.00
C LYS A 417 0.19 7.21 -24.45
N LEU A 418 0.84 6.27 -25.17
CA LEU A 418 0.99 4.90 -24.71
C LEU A 418 1.85 4.77 -23.45
N MET A 419 2.93 5.53 -23.32
CA MET A 419 3.73 5.52 -22.08
C MET A 419 2.93 6.04 -20.89
N ASN A 420 2.10 7.08 -21.09
CA ASN A 420 1.25 7.63 -20.03
C ASN A 420 0.11 6.70 -19.59
N THR A 421 -0.33 5.79 -20.47
CA THR A 421 -1.37 4.79 -20.15
C THR A 421 -0.80 3.47 -19.62
N LEU A 422 0.51 3.24 -19.75
CA LEU A 422 1.19 1.98 -19.40
C LEU A 422 0.82 1.47 -18.00
N ASN A 423 0.95 2.30 -16.95
CA ASN A 423 0.66 1.90 -15.57
C ASN A 423 -0.78 1.34 -15.42
N LYS A 424 -1.76 1.99 -16.05
CA LYS A 424 -3.17 1.58 -15.99
C LYS A 424 -3.43 0.33 -16.83
N SER A 425 -2.80 0.26 -18.01
CA SER A 425 -3.01 -0.85 -18.95
C SER A 425 -2.39 -2.16 -18.47
N CYS A 426 -1.28 -2.13 -17.73
CA CYS A 426 -0.60 -3.34 -17.25
C CYS A 426 -1.36 -4.08 -16.13
N MET A 427 -2.33 -3.46 -15.47
CA MET A 427 -3.05 -4.07 -14.34
C MET A 427 -4.17 -5.05 -14.75
N SER A 428 -4.51 -5.13 -16.04
CA SER A 428 -5.53 -6.04 -16.55
C SER A 428 -5.02 -6.79 -17.77
N ARG A 429 -5.26 -8.11 -17.84
CA ARG A 429 -4.88 -8.95 -19.00
C ARG A 429 -5.45 -8.39 -20.31
N ALA A 430 -6.73 -7.98 -20.31
CA ALA A 430 -7.38 -7.43 -21.50
C ALA A 430 -6.76 -6.08 -21.94
N LEU A 431 -6.49 -5.19 -20.99
CA LEU A 431 -5.90 -3.88 -21.29
C LEU A 431 -4.43 -4.00 -21.70
N MET A 432 -3.70 -4.97 -21.15
CA MET A 432 -2.32 -5.27 -21.54
C MET A 432 -2.26 -5.77 -22.99
N THR A 433 -3.16 -6.68 -23.39
CA THR A 433 -3.28 -7.13 -24.78
C THR A 433 -3.59 -5.98 -25.72
N GLN A 434 -4.58 -5.13 -25.38
CA GLN A 434 -4.88 -3.94 -26.18
C GLN A 434 -3.67 -3.00 -26.30
N TRP A 435 -2.98 -2.75 -25.20
CA TRP A 435 -1.80 -1.88 -25.18
C TRP A 435 -0.67 -2.45 -26.07
N ILE A 436 -0.45 -3.76 -26.05
CA ILE A 436 0.55 -4.44 -26.90
C ILE A 436 0.22 -4.26 -28.38
N LEU A 437 -1.05 -4.38 -28.77
CA LEU A 437 -1.50 -4.17 -30.15
C LEU A 437 -1.25 -2.72 -30.61
N GLU A 438 -1.60 -1.74 -29.77
CA GLU A 438 -1.36 -0.34 -30.05
C GLU A 438 0.15 0.00 -30.10
N PHE A 439 0.95 -0.62 -29.23
CA PHE A 439 2.40 -0.46 -29.21
C PHE A 439 3.06 -1.06 -30.45
N SER A 440 2.59 -2.21 -30.92
CA SER A 440 3.07 -2.86 -32.15
C SER A 440 2.96 -1.93 -33.38
N GLN A 441 1.88 -1.13 -33.45
CA GLN A 441 1.68 -0.15 -34.53
C GLN A 441 2.67 1.03 -34.52
N VAL A 442 3.30 1.32 -33.39
CA VAL A 442 4.26 2.43 -33.23
C VAL A 442 5.66 1.94 -32.87
N ASN A 443 5.91 0.64 -33.01
CA ASN A 443 7.14 0.00 -32.58
C ASN A 443 8.33 0.42 -33.44
N THR A 444 9.29 1.06 -32.79
CA THR A 444 10.59 1.48 -33.30
C THR A 444 11.65 1.26 -32.23
N LYS A 445 12.93 1.19 -32.61
CA LYS A 445 14.05 1.13 -31.65
C LYS A 445 14.02 2.28 -30.63
N SER A 446 13.57 3.46 -31.04
CA SER A 446 13.39 4.63 -30.16
C SER A 446 12.24 4.43 -29.16
N SER A 447 11.08 3.96 -29.63
CA SER A 447 9.93 3.68 -28.76
C SER A 447 10.22 2.58 -27.73
N ARG A 448 10.99 1.54 -28.11
CA ARG A 448 11.42 0.46 -27.19
C ARG A 448 12.40 0.97 -26.13
N LYS A 449 13.34 1.84 -26.50
CA LYS A 449 14.20 2.55 -25.53
C LYS A 449 13.38 3.41 -24.57
N LYS A 450 12.35 4.11 -25.07
CA LYS A 450 11.44 4.92 -24.23
C LYS A 450 10.59 4.05 -23.30
N LEU A 451 10.14 2.87 -23.76
CA LEU A 451 9.46 1.86 -22.95
C LEU A 451 10.34 1.38 -21.79
N VAL A 452 11.58 0.96 -22.07
CA VAL A 452 12.54 0.52 -21.05
C VAL A 452 12.78 1.60 -20.01
N ARG A 453 12.99 2.86 -20.43
CA ARG A 453 13.17 3.99 -19.50
C ARG A 453 11.94 4.23 -18.64
N THR A 454 10.74 4.11 -19.21
CA THR A 454 9.47 4.30 -18.50
C THR A 454 9.26 3.21 -17.44
N MET A 455 9.52 1.95 -17.78
CA MET A 455 9.45 0.83 -16.82
C MET A 455 10.51 0.95 -15.72
N PHE A 456 11.74 1.33 -16.06
CA PHE A 456 12.84 1.51 -15.09
C PHE A 456 12.57 2.66 -14.11
N ALA A 457 11.93 3.74 -14.57
CA ALA A 457 11.57 4.92 -13.78
C ALA A 457 10.28 4.77 -12.96
N VAL A 458 9.78 3.54 -12.77
CA VAL A 458 8.61 3.25 -11.93
C VAL A 458 8.79 3.83 -10.52
N ASN A 459 7.71 4.37 -9.95
CA ASN A 459 7.74 4.94 -8.61
C ASN A 459 8.12 3.84 -7.60
N ARG A 460 9.08 4.15 -6.72
CA ARG A 460 9.59 3.25 -5.68
C ARG A 460 8.52 2.76 -4.68
N THR A 461 7.41 3.49 -4.56
CA THR A 461 6.26 3.06 -3.73
C THR A 461 5.26 2.19 -4.48
N SER A 462 5.29 2.16 -5.82
CA SER A 462 4.36 1.40 -6.67
C SER A 462 4.89 -0.01 -6.98
N LEU A 463 5.19 -0.77 -5.93
CA LEU A 463 5.78 -2.12 -6.05
C LEU A 463 4.79 -3.13 -6.67
N GLU A 464 3.50 -2.86 -6.61
CA GLU A 464 2.43 -3.64 -7.23
C GLU A 464 2.53 -3.70 -8.76
N LEU A 465 3.22 -2.75 -9.40
CA LEU A 465 3.37 -2.72 -10.86
C LEU A 465 4.48 -3.66 -11.36
N LEU A 466 5.43 -4.05 -10.51
CA LEU A 466 6.62 -4.81 -10.92
C LEU A 466 6.32 -6.20 -11.51
N PRO A 467 5.38 -6.99 -10.96
CA PRO A 467 5.00 -8.27 -11.57
C PRO A 467 4.36 -8.08 -12.95
N HIS A 468 3.55 -7.03 -13.11
CA HIS A 468 2.87 -6.73 -14.37
C HIS A 468 3.82 -6.22 -15.46
N TYR A 469 4.81 -5.40 -15.09
CA TYR A 469 5.86 -4.99 -16.01
C TYR A 469 6.74 -6.16 -16.42
N SER A 470 7.10 -7.02 -15.49
CA SER A 470 7.86 -8.23 -15.79
C SER A 470 7.09 -9.17 -16.73
N ARG A 471 5.76 -9.29 -16.56
CA ARG A 471 4.89 -10.02 -17.49
C ARG A 471 4.87 -9.40 -18.89
N LEU A 472 4.73 -8.08 -19.00
CA LEU A 472 4.80 -7.39 -20.29
C LEU A 472 6.16 -7.62 -20.98
N VAL A 473 7.26 -7.50 -20.23
CA VAL A 473 8.61 -7.78 -20.74
C VAL A 473 8.72 -9.22 -21.22
N ALA A 474 8.12 -10.19 -20.51
CA ALA A 474 8.10 -11.58 -20.93
C ALA A 474 7.35 -11.78 -22.26
N ILE A 475 6.18 -11.15 -22.43
CA ILE A 475 5.43 -11.19 -23.69
C ILE A 475 6.26 -10.58 -24.84
N LEU A 476 6.87 -9.42 -24.60
CA LEU A 476 7.66 -8.73 -25.63
C LEU A 476 8.99 -9.43 -25.96
N SER A 477 9.52 -10.26 -25.05
CA SER A 477 10.82 -10.92 -25.20
C SER A 477 10.89 -11.89 -26.38
N THR A 478 9.75 -12.42 -26.83
CA THR A 478 9.68 -13.39 -27.94
C THR A 478 10.13 -12.77 -29.26
N GLN A 479 9.77 -11.50 -29.51
CA GLN A 479 10.14 -10.78 -30.73
C GLN A 479 11.13 -9.63 -30.51
N TYR A 480 11.10 -8.97 -29.35
CA TYR A 480 11.89 -7.76 -29.06
C TYR A 480 12.93 -8.01 -27.97
N LYS A 481 13.96 -8.81 -28.29
CA LYS A 481 15.02 -9.22 -27.35
C LYS A 481 15.82 -8.05 -26.77
N ASP A 482 15.82 -6.89 -27.42
CA ASP A 482 16.52 -5.69 -26.95
C ASP A 482 15.85 -5.02 -25.74
N VAL A 483 14.55 -5.27 -25.51
CA VAL A 483 13.79 -4.75 -24.36
C VAL A 483 14.25 -5.39 -23.04
N PRO A 484 14.19 -6.73 -22.86
CA PRO A 484 14.66 -7.36 -21.62
C PRO A 484 16.15 -7.13 -21.39
N GLN A 485 16.99 -7.18 -22.43
CA GLN A 485 18.43 -6.95 -22.31
C GLN A 485 18.77 -5.57 -21.73
N GLN A 486 18.16 -4.50 -22.26
CA GLN A 486 18.42 -3.14 -21.78
C GLN A 486 17.86 -2.91 -20.37
N LEU A 487 16.70 -3.48 -20.05
CA LEU A 487 16.09 -3.33 -18.73
C LEU A 487 16.92 -4.05 -17.66
N VAL A 488 17.30 -5.31 -17.90
CA VAL A 488 18.14 -6.10 -17.00
C VAL A 488 19.47 -5.40 -16.76
N ALA A 489 20.17 -4.96 -17.81
CA ALA A 489 21.44 -4.25 -17.67
C ALA A 489 21.30 -2.97 -16.82
N SER A 490 20.21 -2.22 -17.02
CA SER A 490 19.95 -1.00 -16.23
C SER A 490 19.67 -1.31 -14.75
N LEU A 491 18.96 -2.41 -14.47
CA LEU A 491 18.67 -2.85 -13.11
C LEU A 491 19.90 -3.39 -12.39
N GLU A 492 20.76 -4.15 -13.07
CA GLU A 492 22.03 -4.64 -12.52
C GLU A 492 23.00 -3.50 -12.23
N ASP A 493 23.11 -2.51 -13.14
CA ASP A 493 23.91 -1.31 -12.92
C ASP A 493 23.38 -0.49 -11.73
N GLU A 494 22.06 -0.35 -11.61
CA GLU A 494 21.43 0.31 -10.47
C GLU A 494 21.70 -0.47 -9.18
N PHE A 495 21.59 -1.80 -9.19
CA PHE A 495 21.90 -2.65 -8.04
C PHE A 495 23.34 -2.43 -7.58
N ASN A 496 24.33 -2.54 -8.48
CA ASN A 496 25.74 -2.39 -8.11
C ASN A 496 26.05 -0.97 -7.60
N LYS A 497 25.41 0.06 -8.16
CA LYS A 497 25.53 1.45 -7.67
C LYS A 497 24.93 1.62 -6.29
N LEU A 498 23.76 1.03 -6.02
CA LEU A 498 23.05 1.13 -4.76
C LEU A 498 23.65 0.25 -3.66
N PHE A 499 24.22 -0.90 -4.02
CA PHE A 499 24.88 -1.83 -3.11
C PHE A 499 26.01 -1.13 -2.34
N ASN A 500 26.83 -0.35 -3.04
CA ASN A 500 27.93 0.42 -2.45
C ASN A 500 27.48 1.69 -1.70
N GLN A 501 26.20 2.06 -1.77
CA GLN A 501 25.67 3.28 -1.14
C GLN A 501 25.00 2.95 0.20
N LYS A 502 25.48 3.58 1.28
CA LYS A 502 25.00 3.36 2.65
C LYS A 502 23.91 4.33 3.12
N ASP A 503 23.35 5.14 2.21
CA ASP A 503 22.33 6.16 2.51
C ASP A 503 20.92 5.55 2.70
N GLN A 504 20.32 5.74 3.87
CA GLN A 504 18.97 5.30 4.26
C GLN A 504 17.85 5.88 3.38
N ILE A 505 18.03 7.04 2.76
CA ILE A 505 17.00 7.66 1.89
C ILE A 505 16.69 6.81 0.65
N LYS A 506 17.57 5.87 0.29
CA LYS A 506 17.46 5.03 -0.91
C LYS A 506 16.97 3.61 -0.63
N ILE A 507 16.57 3.25 0.59
CA ILE A 507 16.09 1.89 0.88
C ILE A 507 14.91 1.52 -0.02
N GLU A 508 13.90 2.38 -0.16
CA GLU A 508 12.76 2.15 -1.07
C GLU A 508 13.22 1.90 -2.51
N THR A 509 14.27 2.60 -2.97
CA THR A 509 14.84 2.40 -4.30
C THR A 509 15.59 1.07 -4.42
N LYS A 510 16.33 0.67 -3.37
CA LYS A 510 16.98 -0.65 -3.27
C LYS A 510 15.94 -1.77 -3.31
N VAL A 511 14.86 -1.64 -2.54
CA VAL A 511 13.74 -2.58 -2.50
C VAL A 511 13.04 -2.67 -3.86
N LYS A 512 12.72 -1.53 -4.48
CA LYS A 512 12.16 -1.49 -5.85
C LYS A 512 13.05 -2.22 -6.83
N ASN A 513 14.37 -1.96 -6.80
CA ASN A 513 15.32 -2.57 -7.71
C ASN A 513 15.37 -4.10 -7.54
N ILE A 514 15.57 -4.60 -6.32
CA ILE A 514 15.73 -6.04 -6.09
C ILE A 514 14.43 -6.82 -6.30
N ARG A 515 13.27 -6.24 -5.95
CA ARG A 515 11.96 -6.83 -6.25
C ARG A 515 11.73 -6.92 -7.75
N PHE A 516 12.14 -5.92 -8.53
CA PHE A 516 11.99 -5.96 -9.99
C PHE A 516 12.86 -7.06 -10.62
N ILE A 517 14.13 -7.17 -10.20
CA ILE A 517 15.02 -8.26 -10.63
C ILE A 517 14.43 -9.64 -10.26
N SER A 518 13.86 -9.76 -9.07
CA SER A 518 13.22 -10.99 -8.58
C SER A 518 11.99 -11.38 -9.40
N GLU A 519 11.15 -10.42 -9.78
CA GLU A 519 10.00 -10.67 -10.67
C GLU A 519 10.44 -11.13 -12.07
N LEU A 520 11.45 -10.49 -12.65
CA LEU A 520 12.02 -10.90 -13.95
C LEU A 520 12.61 -12.32 -13.91
N THR A 521 13.12 -12.74 -12.74
CA THR A 521 13.62 -14.11 -12.51
C THR A 521 12.49 -15.13 -12.57
N LYS A 522 11.34 -14.86 -11.94
CA LYS A 522 10.16 -15.74 -11.97
C LYS A 522 9.60 -15.91 -13.39
N PHE A 523 9.69 -14.86 -14.22
CA PHE A 523 9.35 -14.92 -15.65
C PHE A 523 10.44 -15.53 -16.55
N LYS A 524 11.54 -16.04 -15.96
CA LYS A 524 12.67 -16.67 -16.69
C LYS A 524 13.35 -15.73 -17.68
N ILE A 525 13.24 -14.41 -17.49
CA ILE A 525 13.96 -13.39 -18.25
C ILE A 525 15.40 -13.29 -17.77
N LEU A 526 15.59 -13.43 -16.46
CA LEU A 526 16.91 -13.54 -15.84
C LEU A 526 17.20 -14.99 -15.44
N PRO A 527 18.43 -15.50 -15.68
CA PRO A 527 18.84 -16.78 -15.14
C PRO A 527 18.79 -16.78 -13.59
N PRO A 528 18.23 -17.82 -12.96
CA PRO A 528 18.17 -17.95 -11.50
C PRO A 528 19.54 -17.83 -10.80
N GLN A 529 20.61 -18.27 -11.47
CA GLN A 529 21.98 -18.20 -10.97
C GLN A 529 22.46 -16.75 -10.80
N THR A 530 22.03 -15.84 -11.67
CA THR A 530 22.36 -14.42 -11.56
C THR A 530 21.72 -13.85 -10.29
N THR A 531 20.46 -14.16 -10.03
CA THR A 531 19.73 -13.71 -8.83
C THR A 531 20.35 -14.27 -7.54
N LEU A 532 20.77 -15.53 -7.54
CA LEU A 532 21.54 -16.10 -6.44
C LEU A 532 22.86 -15.36 -6.20
N SER A 533 23.58 -14.97 -7.26
CA SER A 533 24.83 -14.21 -7.08
C SER A 533 24.61 -12.84 -6.44
N LEU A 534 23.44 -12.23 -6.66
CA LEU A 534 23.07 -10.97 -6.00
C LEU A 534 22.72 -11.20 -4.53
N LEU A 535 22.02 -12.30 -4.22
CA LEU A 535 21.78 -12.73 -2.85
C LEU A 535 23.10 -13.01 -2.12
N ASP A 536 24.02 -13.77 -2.73
CA ASP A 536 25.36 -14.05 -2.19
C ASP A 536 26.12 -12.75 -1.88
N LYS A 537 26.05 -11.74 -2.77
CA LYS A 537 26.65 -10.42 -2.49
C LYS A 537 26.05 -9.77 -1.24
N CYS A 538 24.74 -9.81 -1.08
CA CYS A 538 24.06 -9.28 0.11
C CYS A 538 24.39 -10.06 1.39
N LEU A 539 24.54 -11.39 1.30
CA LEU A 539 24.91 -12.23 2.44
C LEU A 539 26.39 -12.11 2.83
N ASN A 540 27.29 -11.84 1.88
CA ASN A 540 28.70 -11.59 2.17
C ASN A 540 28.93 -10.25 2.89
N ASP A 541 28.05 -9.26 2.69
CA ASP A 541 28.02 -8.00 3.45
C ASP A 541 26.68 -7.85 4.18
N PHE A 542 26.40 -8.76 5.10
CA PHE A 542 25.12 -8.91 5.79
C PHE A 542 24.91 -7.86 6.89
N ARG A 543 24.80 -6.59 6.50
CA ARG A 543 24.62 -5.44 7.40
C ARG A 543 23.64 -4.42 6.81
N HIS A 544 22.96 -3.67 7.69
CA HIS A 544 22.04 -2.59 7.33
C HIS A 544 21.01 -3.01 6.25
N HIS A 545 20.81 -2.17 5.23
CA HIS A 545 19.91 -2.38 4.10
C HIS A 545 20.20 -3.63 3.27
N ASN A 546 21.38 -4.24 3.35
CA ASN A 546 21.64 -5.47 2.61
C ASN A 546 20.82 -6.64 3.17
N ILE A 547 20.45 -6.58 4.46
CA ILE A 547 19.53 -7.51 5.10
C ILE A 547 18.13 -7.33 4.48
N ASP A 548 17.61 -6.09 4.44
CA ASP A 548 16.29 -5.80 3.84
C ASP A 548 16.22 -6.20 2.36
N VAL A 549 17.29 -5.92 1.60
CA VAL A 549 17.40 -6.30 0.18
C VAL A 549 17.39 -7.83 0.01
N ALA A 550 18.12 -8.56 0.86
CA ALA A 550 18.11 -10.02 0.85
C ALA A 550 16.74 -10.59 1.24
N CYS A 551 16.12 -10.06 2.30
CA CYS A 551 14.76 -10.44 2.72
C CYS A 551 13.76 -10.22 1.59
N HIS A 552 13.75 -9.06 0.95
CA HIS A 552 12.83 -8.78 -0.15
C HIS A 552 13.09 -9.64 -1.39
N LEU A 553 14.33 -10.02 -1.68
CA LEU A 553 14.64 -10.99 -2.75
C LEU A 553 14.01 -12.35 -2.43
N LEU A 554 14.22 -12.84 -1.21
CA LEU A 554 13.70 -14.13 -0.74
C LEU A 554 12.17 -14.15 -0.64
N GLU A 555 11.55 -13.07 -0.16
CA GLU A 555 10.09 -12.90 -0.17
C GLU A 555 9.52 -12.98 -1.59
N THR A 556 10.22 -12.39 -2.58
CA THR A 556 9.67 -12.24 -3.93
C THR A 556 9.91 -13.48 -4.79
N CYS A 557 11.10 -14.08 -4.72
CA CYS A 557 11.49 -15.22 -5.57
C CYS A 557 12.21 -16.35 -4.83
N GLY A 558 12.32 -16.32 -3.50
CA GLY A 558 13.03 -17.33 -2.71
C GLY A 558 12.46 -18.74 -2.89
N ARG A 559 11.13 -18.90 -2.85
CA ARG A 559 10.48 -20.19 -3.16
C ARG A 559 10.83 -20.68 -4.57
N PHE A 560 10.79 -19.78 -5.55
CA PHE A 560 11.11 -20.11 -6.94
C PHE A 560 12.57 -20.58 -7.08
N LEU A 561 13.52 -19.91 -6.41
CA LEU A 561 14.93 -20.30 -6.38
C LEU A 561 15.14 -21.62 -5.62
N TYR A 562 14.45 -21.80 -4.49
CA TYR A 562 14.56 -22.99 -3.66
C TYR A 562 14.04 -24.25 -4.36
N VAL A 563 12.91 -24.16 -5.06
CA VAL A 563 12.27 -25.31 -5.71
C VAL A 563 12.92 -25.65 -7.06
N ASN A 564 13.56 -24.67 -7.71
CA ASN A 564 14.18 -24.88 -9.00
C ASN A 564 15.40 -25.81 -8.89
N LYS A 565 15.43 -26.85 -9.74
CA LYS A 565 16.43 -27.93 -9.76
C LYS A 565 17.86 -27.40 -9.89
N ASP A 566 18.05 -26.29 -10.60
CA ASP A 566 19.37 -25.74 -10.93
C ASP A 566 19.95 -24.86 -9.81
N THR A 567 19.11 -24.44 -8.86
CA THR A 567 19.47 -23.52 -7.77
C THR A 567 19.24 -24.09 -6.38
N HIS A 568 18.51 -25.20 -6.27
CA HIS A 568 18.16 -25.86 -5.01
C HIS A 568 19.38 -26.14 -4.11
N GLU A 569 20.45 -26.77 -4.64
CA GLU A 569 21.65 -27.12 -3.85
C GLU A 569 22.41 -25.91 -3.29
N LYS A 570 22.23 -24.72 -3.87
CA LYS A 570 22.84 -23.47 -3.38
C LYS A 570 21.90 -22.64 -2.52
N THR A 571 20.61 -22.97 -2.51
CA THR A 571 19.58 -22.25 -1.75
C THR A 571 19.26 -22.95 -0.42
N VAL A 572 19.49 -24.26 -0.34
CA VAL A 572 19.62 -25.04 0.92
C VAL A 572 20.96 -24.70 1.56
#